data_AF-A0A943HPG9-F1
#
_entry.id   AF-A0A943HPG9-F1
#
_cell.length_a   1.000
_cell.length_b   1.000
_cell.length_c   1.000
_cell.angle_alpha   90.00
_cell.angle_beta   90.00
_cell.angle_gamma   90.00
#
_symmetry.space_group_name_H-M   'P 1'
#
loop_
_entity.id
_entity.type
_entity.pdbx_description
1 polymer ?
#
loop_
_entity_poly.entity_id
_entity_poly.type
_entity_poly.pdbx_seq_one_letter_code
_entity_poly.pdbx_strand_id
1 'polypeptide(L)'
;MFILEAIAAFGNWFWGLPILFLIVGGGIYITIRLGFVQFRRFGYICSQTFGKMFSKAGDGEISPFSAACSALASSIGASNIVGVPAAVVMGGPGAVFWIWLIALIGCGTKYCEIALAIKYREKNDDGEWV
;
A
#
# COMPACT_ATOMS: atom_id res chain seq x y z
N MET A 1 -19.37 29.38 -11.62
CA MET A 1 -19.38 28.34 -12.67
C MET A 1 -17.96 28.02 -13.13
N PHE A 2 -17.19 29.00 -13.62
CA PHE A 2 -15.80 28.84 -14.07
C PHE A 2 -14.86 28.05 -13.14
N ILE A 3 -14.85 28.34 -11.82
CA ILE A 3 -13.97 27.63 -10.86
C ILE A 3 -14.31 26.12 -10.79
N LEU A 4 -15.59 25.77 -10.81
CA LEU A 4 -16.03 24.38 -10.76
C LEU A 4 -15.62 23.62 -12.04
N GLU A 5 -15.74 24.27 -13.19
CA GLU A 5 -15.29 23.70 -14.47
C GLU A 5 -13.78 23.52 -14.51
N ALA A 6 -13.01 24.48 -14.00
CA ALA A 6 -11.56 24.36 -13.92
C ALA A 6 -11.12 23.19 -13.01
N ILE A 7 -11.77 23.02 -11.85
CA ILE A 7 -11.51 21.89 -10.94
C ILE A 7 -11.87 20.56 -11.61
N ALA A 8 -13.01 20.47 -12.27
CA ALA A 8 -13.45 19.24 -12.94
C ALA A 8 -12.53 18.87 -14.11
N ALA A 9 -12.11 19.85 -14.92
CA ALA A 9 -11.19 19.66 -16.03
C ALA A 9 -9.82 19.17 -15.54
N PHE A 10 -9.27 19.80 -14.49
CA PHE A 10 -8.03 19.35 -13.87
C PHE A 10 -8.16 17.94 -13.29
N GLY A 11 -9.25 17.65 -12.57
CA GLY A 11 -9.51 16.33 -12.01
C GLY A 11 -9.53 15.24 -13.07
N ASN A 12 -10.30 15.43 -14.15
CA ASN A 12 -10.38 14.45 -15.23
C ASN A 12 -9.04 14.23 -15.94
N TRP A 13 -8.25 15.29 -16.12
CA TRP A 13 -6.90 15.16 -16.66
C TRP A 13 -5.97 14.41 -15.70
N PHE A 14 -5.95 14.77 -14.40
CA PHE A 14 -5.04 14.23 -13.40
C PHE A 14 -5.33 12.75 -13.08
N TRP A 15 -6.59 12.39 -12.88
CA TRP A 15 -7.04 11.02 -12.59
C TRP A 15 -6.95 10.06 -13.78
N GLY A 16 -6.55 10.56 -14.95
CA GLY A 16 -6.26 9.76 -16.13
C GLY A 16 -4.81 9.25 -16.16
N LEU A 17 -4.11 9.58 -17.25
CA LEU A 17 -2.72 9.14 -17.48
C LEU A 17 -1.69 9.66 -16.46
N PRO A 18 -1.75 10.92 -15.97
CA PRO A 18 -0.72 11.46 -15.07
C PRO A 18 -0.58 10.66 -13.78
N ILE A 19 -1.68 10.38 -13.08
CA ILE A 19 -1.61 9.62 -11.82
C ILE A 19 -1.16 8.18 -12.05
N LEU A 20 -1.52 7.57 -13.18
CA LEU A 20 -1.07 6.23 -13.55
C LEU A 20 0.46 6.19 -13.70
N PHE A 21 1.05 7.15 -14.40
CA PHE A 21 2.51 7.25 -14.53
C PHE A 21 3.20 7.52 -13.19
N LEU A 22 2.61 8.35 -12.33
CA LEU A 22 3.18 8.62 -11.01
C LEU A 22 3.20 7.38 -10.12
N ILE A 23 2.08 6.63 -10.06
CA ILE A 23 1.97 5.43 -9.22
C ILE A 23 2.84 4.31 -9.77
N VAL A 24 2.68 3.97 -11.05
CA VAL A 24 3.39 2.84 -11.66
C VAL A 24 4.87 3.19 -11.85
N GLY A 25 5.17 4.36 -12.41
CA GLY A 25 6.55 4.81 -12.63
C GLY A 25 7.29 5.06 -11.31
N GLY A 26 6.64 5.67 -10.33
CA GLY A 26 7.21 5.85 -8.99
C GLY A 26 7.48 4.53 -8.29
N GLY A 27 6.55 3.58 -8.35
CA GLY A 27 6.73 2.25 -7.78
C GLY A 27 7.84 1.44 -8.48
N ILE A 28 7.94 1.52 -9.81
CA ILE A 28 9.05 0.92 -10.57
C ILE A 28 10.39 1.54 -10.15
N TYR A 29 10.45 2.88 -10.08
CA TYR A 29 11.65 3.59 -9.66
C TYR A 29 12.11 3.16 -8.25
N ILE A 30 11.19 3.13 -7.28
CA ILE A 30 11.47 2.66 -5.91
C ILE A 30 11.93 1.21 -5.92
N THR A 31 11.25 0.34 -6.67
CA THR A 31 11.58 -1.08 -6.79
C THR A 31 13.01 -1.28 -7.29
N ILE A 32 13.42 -0.55 -8.34
CA ILE A 32 14.78 -0.62 -8.88
C ILE A 32 15.78 -0.07 -7.87
N ARG A 33 15.51 1.09 -7.26
CA ARG A 33 16.41 1.73 -6.28
C ARG A 33 16.63 0.89 -5.03
N LEU A 34 15.63 0.14 -4.59
CA LEU A 34 15.74 -0.79 -3.47
C LEU A 34 16.30 -2.18 -3.87
N GLY A 35 16.63 -2.40 -5.14
CA GLY A 35 17.17 -3.66 -5.64
C GLY A 35 16.14 -4.80 -5.54
N PHE A 36 14.90 -4.54 -5.95
CA PHE A 36 13.80 -5.51 -6.02
C PHE A 36 13.54 -6.21 -4.69
N VAL A 37 13.59 -5.45 -3.58
CA VAL A 37 13.51 -6.00 -2.21
C VAL A 37 12.26 -6.85 -1.97
N GLN A 38 11.11 -6.45 -2.52
CA GLN A 38 9.86 -7.18 -2.35
C GLN A 38 9.89 -8.58 -2.99
N PHE A 39 10.66 -8.76 -4.06
CA PHE A 39 10.83 -10.05 -4.73
C PHE A 39 11.98 -10.84 -4.10
N ARG A 40 13.14 -10.21 -3.87
CA ARG A 40 14.33 -10.85 -3.33
C ARG A 40 14.17 -11.33 -1.90
N ARG A 41 13.42 -10.60 -1.06
CA ARG A 41 13.20 -10.93 0.35
C ARG A 41 11.82 -11.53 0.62
N PHE A 42 11.06 -11.89 -0.41
CA PHE A 42 9.71 -12.42 -0.25
C PHE A 42 9.64 -13.59 0.76
N GLY A 43 10.53 -14.58 0.64
CA GLY A 43 10.58 -15.72 1.57
C GLY A 43 10.86 -15.32 3.02
N TYR A 44 11.76 -14.35 3.24
CA TYR A 44 12.03 -13.82 4.57
C TYR A 44 10.81 -13.07 5.13
N ILE A 45 10.16 -12.23 4.31
CA ILE A 45 8.96 -11.48 4.69
C ILE A 45 7.86 -12.46 5.12
N CYS A 46 7.56 -13.46 4.31
CA CYS A 46 6.54 -14.47 4.64
C CYS A 46 6.88 -15.26 5.90
N SER A 47 8.15 -15.65 6.08
CA SER A 47 8.61 -16.34 7.29
C SER A 47 8.46 -15.47 8.55
N GLN A 48 8.79 -14.18 8.48
CA GLN A 48 8.65 -13.29 9.64
C GLN A 48 7.19 -12.93 9.91
N THR A 49 6.35 -12.78 8.88
CA THR A 49 4.93 -12.43 9.05
C THR A 49 4.12 -13.64 9.51
N PHE A 50 4.07 -14.71 8.72
CA PHE A 50 3.22 -15.87 9.00
C PHE A 50 3.88 -16.87 9.95
N GLY A 51 5.21 -17.07 9.83
CA GLY A 51 5.93 -18.02 10.67
C GLY A 51 6.05 -17.58 12.13
N LYS A 52 5.99 -16.27 12.41
CA LYS A 52 6.06 -15.73 13.79
C LYS A 52 4.75 -15.13 14.28
N MET A 53 3.67 -15.20 13.50
CA MET A 53 2.39 -14.57 13.83
C MET A 53 1.84 -15.01 15.19
N PHE A 54 2.08 -16.27 15.58
CA PHE A 54 1.63 -16.86 16.86
C PHE A 54 2.72 -16.88 17.95
N SER A 55 3.83 -16.17 17.76
CA SER A 55 4.88 -16.07 18.78
C SER A 55 4.39 -15.24 19.96
N LYS A 56 4.86 -15.56 21.18
CA LYS A 56 4.54 -14.76 22.38
C LYS A 56 5.02 -13.32 22.18
N ALA A 57 4.16 -12.36 22.52
CA ALA A 57 4.54 -10.95 22.61
C ALA A 57 5.57 -10.74 23.72
N GLY A 58 6.54 -9.86 23.52
CA GLY A 58 7.38 -9.36 24.62
C GLY A 58 6.57 -8.49 25.58
N ASP A 59 7.06 -8.34 26.82
CA ASP A 59 6.41 -7.45 27.79
C ASP A 59 6.36 -6.01 27.25
N GLY A 60 5.14 -5.48 27.12
CA GLY A 60 4.88 -4.12 26.59
C GLY A 60 4.77 -4.02 25.07
N GLU A 61 4.84 -5.13 24.31
CA GLU A 61 4.72 -5.11 22.85
C GLU A 61 3.35 -5.60 22.35
N ILE A 62 2.90 -5.05 21.22
CA ILE A 62 1.70 -5.53 20.52
C ILE A 62 1.98 -6.94 19.99
N SER A 63 1.03 -7.86 20.19
CA SER A 63 1.12 -9.22 19.65
C SER A 63 1.33 -9.21 18.12
N PRO A 64 2.25 -10.02 17.58
CA PRO A 64 2.49 -10.12 16.13
C PRO A 64 1.21 -10.41 15.32
N PHE A 65 0.30 -11.22 15.86
CA PHE A 65 -1.01 -11.48 15.25
C PHE A 65 -1.88 -10.22 15.21
N SER A 66 -1.96 -9.49 16.33
CA SER A 66 -2.74 -8.25 16.40
C SER A 66 -2.18 -7.18 15.47
N ALA A 67 -0.85 -7.05 15.38
CA ALA A 67 -0.20 -6.15 14.43
C ALA A 67 -0.51 -6.52 12.97
N ALA A 68 -0.46 -7.81 12.62
CA ALA A 68 -0.83 -8.29 11.29
C ALA A 68 -2.31 -8.03 10.96
N CYS A 69 -3.22 -8.31 11.90
CA CYS A 69 -4.64 -8.02 11.74
C CYS A 69 -4.91 -6.52 11.59
N SER A 70 -4.23 -5.66 12.36
CA SER A 70 -4.35 -4.21 12.25
C SER A 70 -3.90 -3.71 10.87
N ALA A 71 -2.75 -4.19 10.38
CA ALA A 71 -2.27 -3.85 9.04
C ALA A 71 -3.22 -4.31 7.93
N LEU A 72 -3.81 -5.51 8.05
CA LEU A 72 -4.80 -6.02 7.10
C LEU A 72 -6.11 -5.24 7.16
N ALA A 73 -6.62 -4.94 8.36
CA ALA A 73 -7.83 -4.16 8.54
C ALA A 73 -7.70 -2.74 7.96
N SER A 74 -6.51 -2.14 8.07
CA SER A 74 -6.24 -0.83 7.44
C SER A 74 -6.20 -0.88 5.91
N SER A 75 -5.94 -2.05 5.32
CA SER A 75 -5.77 -2.20 3.86
C SER A 75 -7.00 -2.79 3.16
N ILE A 76 -7.84 -3.52 3.89
CA ILE A 76 -9.06 -4.15 3.37
C ILE A 76 -10.25 -3.26 3.74
N GLY A 77 -10.93 -2.72 2.73
CA GLY A 77 -12.10 -1.87 2.94
C GLY A 77 -13.18 -2.07 1.89
N ALA A 78 -14.25 -1.28 2.01
CA ALA A 78 -15.36 -1.24 1.05
C ALA A 78 -14.88 -0.98 -0.38
N SER A 79 -13.79 -0.22 -0.55
CA SER A 79 -13.14 0.03 -1.83
C SER A 79 -12.72 -1.25 -2.56
N ASN A 80 -12.27 -2.29 -1.87
CA ASN A 80 -11.83 -3.53 -2.52
C ASN A 80 -13.05 -4.38 -2.93
N ILE A 81 -14.11 -4.35 -2.13
CA ILE A 81 -15.36 -5.09 -2.38
C ILE A 81 -16.13 -4.49 -3.55
N VAL A 82 -16.16 -3.16 -3.67
CA VAL A 82 -16.89 -2.47 -4.75
C VAL A 82 -16.00 -2.20 -5.95
N GLY A 83 -14.76 -1.78 -5.71
CA GLY A 83 -13.84 -1.29 -6.74
C GLY A 83 -13.31 -2.39 -7.65
N VAL A 84 -13.00 -3.59 -7.12
CA VAL A 84 -12.51 -4.69 -7.96
C VAL A 84 -13.60 -5.18 -8.92
N PRO A 85 -14.85 -5.47 -8.48
CA PRO A 85 -15.93 -5.78 -9.41
C PRO A 85 -16.21 -4.66 -10.41
N ALA A 86 -16.22 -3.40 -9.99
CA ALA A 86 -16.42 -2.28 -10.91
C ALA A 86 -15.33 -2.22 -11.99
N ALA A 87 -14.07 -2.42 -11.62
CA ALA A 87 -12.94 -2.50 -12.56
C ALA A 87 -13.08 -3.67 -13.54
N VAL A 88 -13.57 -4.83 -13.08
CA VAL A 88 -13.82 -5.99 -13.94
C VAL A 88 -15.02 -5.77 -14.87
N VAL A 89 -16.10 -5.16 -14.39
CA VAL A 89 -17.28 -4.85 -15.21
C VAL A 89 -16.93 -3.84 -16.31
N MET A 90 -16.13 -2.82 -15.98
CA MET A 90 -15.76 -1.77 -16.93
C MET A 90 -14.60 -2.16 -17.86
N GLY A 91 -13.60 -2.88 -17.34
CA GLY A 91 -12.37 -3.22 -18.05
C GLY A 91 -12.29 -4.66 -18.54
N GLY A 92 -13.28 -5.48 -18.23
CA GLY A 92 -13.29 -6.92 -18.51
C GLY A 92 -12.46 -7.75 -17.52
N PRO A 93 -12.44 -9.09 -17.68
CA PRO A 93 -11.74 -9.99 -16.76
C PRO A 93 -10.22 -9.76 -16.71
N GLY A 94 -9.63 -9.19 -17.77
CA GLY A 94 -8.22 -8.82 -17.82
C GLY A 94 -7.80 -7.75 -16.79
N ALA A 95 -8.74 -7.01 -16.21
CA ALA A 95 -8.46 -6.02 -15.17
C ALA A 95 -7.77 -6.64 -13.93
N VAL A 96 -8.10 -7.89 -13.59
CA VAL A 96 -7.54 -8.59 -12.44
C VAL A 96 -6.01 -8.74 -12.57
N PHE A 97 -5.54 -9.08 -13.77
CA PHE A 97 -4.11 -9.20 -14.04
C PHE A 97 -3.38 -7.88 -13.77
N TRP A 98 -3.94 -6.75 -14.23
CA TRP A 98 -3.36 -5.43 -14.02
C TRP A 98 -3.39 -5.00 -12.55
N ILE A 99 -4.45 -5.33 -11.81
CA ILE A 99 -4.53 -5.08 -10.37
C ILE A 99 -3.39 -5.80 -9.63
N TRP A 100 -3.15 -7.08 -9.94
CA TRP A 100 -2.04 -7.82 -9.32
C TRP A 100 -0.67 -7.26 -9.70
N LEU A 101 -0.47 -6.89 -10.97
CA LEU A 101 0.79 -6.30 -11.42
C LEU A 101 1.10 -4.99 -10.67
N ILE A 102 0.10 -4.10 -10.57
CA ILE A 102 0.24 -2.83 -9.86
C ILE A 102 0.44 -3.07 -8.36
N ALA A 103 -0.22 -4.05 -7.76
CA ALA A 103 -0.02 -4.42 -6.36
C ALA A 103 1.43 -4.85 -6.08
N LEU A 104 2.02 -5.67 -6.94
CA LEU A 104 3.42 -6.11 -6.82
C LEU A 104 4.41 -4.95 -6.91
N ILE A 105 4.16 -4.01 -7.81
CA ILE A 105 4.94 -2.78 -7.94
C ILE A 105 4.75 -1.89 -6.69
N GLY A 106 3.51 -1.77 -6.22
CA GLY A 106 3.13 -0.97 -5.06
C GLY A 106 3.71 -1.45 -3.73
N CYS A 107 4.04 -2.75 -3.60
CA CYS A 107 4.70 -3.28 -2.40
C CYS A 107 6.00 -2.53 -2.06
N GLY A 108 6.79 -2.14 -3.06
CA GLY A 108 8.01 -1.37 -2.85
C GLY A 108 7.73 0.02 -2.27
N THR A 109 6.73 0.71 -2.83
CA THR A 109 6.29 2.02 -2.34
C THR A 109 5.77 1.94 -0.91
N LYS A 110 4.92 0.94 -0.60
CA LYS A 110 4.37 0.78 0.75
C LYS A 110 5.45 0.45 1.77
N TYR A 111 6.46 -0.34 1.38
CA TYR A 111 7.61 -0.60 2.22
C TYR A 111 8.40 0.68 2.53
N CYS A 112 8.66 1.53 1.54
CA CYS A 112 9.28 2.84 1.76
C CYS A 112 8.48 3.72 2.71
N GLU A 113 7.16 3.80 2.53
CA GLU A 113 6.26 4.58 3.38
C GLU A 113 6.36 4.13 4.85
N ILE A 114 6.26 2.82 5.10
CA ILE A 114 6.36 2.25 6.46
C ILE A 114 7.75 2.47 7.06
N ALA A 115 8.82 2.28 6.27
CA ALA A 115 10.18 2.48 6.75
C ALA A 115 10.44 3.94 7.14
N LEU A 116 9.93 4.89 6.35
CA LEU A 116 10.02 6.32 6.68
C LEU A 116 9.18 6.68 7.91
N ALA A 117 7.97 6.13 8.02
CA ALA A 117 7.13 6.32 9.20
C ALA A 117 7.83 5.83 10.48
N ILE A 118 8.48 4.67 10.46
CA ILE A 118 9.23 4.16 11.62
C ILE A 118 10.47 5.02 11.91
N LYS A 119 11.11 5.58 10.88
CA LYS A 119 12.31 6.41 11.04
C LYS A 119 12.01 7.78 11.64
N TYR A 120 10.88 8.37 11.27
CA TYR A 120 10.52 9.75 11.63
C TYR A 120 9.38 9.85 12.63
N ARG A 121 8.87 8.73 13.16
CA ARG A 121 7.90 8.76 14.26
C ARG A 121 8.49 9.45 15.49
N GLU A 122 7.65 10.20 16.17
CA GLU A 122 8.01 10.91 17.40
C GLU A 122 7.09 10.48 18.52
N LYS A 123 7.40 10.89 19.76
CA LYS A 123 6.49 10.69 20.88
C LYS A 123 5.70 11.96 21.11
N ASN A 124 4.38 11.85 21.22
CA ASN A 124 3.54 12.96 21.67
C ASN A 124 3.73 13.22 23.17
N ASP A 125 3.08 14.27 23.67
CA ASP A 125 3.11 14.68 25.08
C ASP A 125 2.58 13.58 26.02
N ASP A 126 1.72 12.69 25.51
CA ASP A 126 1.16 11.53 26.22
C ASP A 126 2.11 10.31 26.21
N GLY A 127 3.27 10.41 25.53
CA GLY A 127 4.29 9.37 25.45
C GLY A 127 4.03 8.26 24.41
N GLU A 128 3.00 8.42 23.59
CA GLU A 128 2.61 7.52 22.51
C GLU A 128 3.41 7.79 21.23
N TRP A 129 3.70 6.75 20.46
CA TRP A 129 4.38 6.88 19.17
C TRP A 129 3.39 7.36 18.09
N VAL A 130 3.71 8.49 17.44
CA VAL A 130 2.92 9.12 16.37
C VAL A 130 3.75 9.31 15.10
#